data_AF-A0A951GKW7-F1
#
_entry.id   AF-A0A951GKW7-F1
#
_cell.length_a   1.000
_cell.length_b   1.000
_cell.length_c   1.000
_cell.angle_alpha   90.00
_cell.angle_beta   90.00
_cell.angle_gamma   90.00
#
_symmetry.space_group_name_H-M   'P 1'
#
loop_
_entity.id
_entity.type
_entity.pdbx_description
1 polymer ?
#
loop_
_entity_poly.entity_id
_entity_poly.type
_entity_poly.pdbx_seq_one_letter_code
_entity_poly.pdbx_strand_id
1 'polypeptide(L)'
;MHPSNGDKARNIGPYSRPASLGKLDGRTREAALMRRVRAELTDHVGGSPTAPQRLLIERAAILALRCAQIDAAILADKALSLHDNNHAIAWHNAYRRTIAALGPEPPPRPPSDPLAAIRALAGEKAA
;
A
#
# COMPACT_ATOMS: atom_id res chain seq x y z
N MET A 1 -3.96 38.41 -2.35
CA MET A 1 -3.20 37.21 -1.93
C MET A 1 -3.81 36.01 -2.63
N HIS A 2 -3.25 35.59 -3.78
CA HIS A 2 -3.75 34.42 -4.51
C HIS A 2 -3.16 33.14 -3.90
N PRO A 3 -3.97 32.12 -3.56
CA PRO A 3 -3.42 30.86 -3.05
C PRO A 3 -2.62 30.18 -4.16
N SER A 4 -1.37 29.84 -3.87
CA SER A 4 -0.49 29.11 -4.78
C SER A 4 -1.03 27.70 -5.02
N ASN A 5 -0.76 27.15 -6.21
CA ASN A 5 -1.22 25.81 -6.59
C ASN A 5 -0.67 24.68 -5.68
N GLY A 6 0.35 24.98 -4.86
CA GLY A 6 0.96 24.07 -3.90
C GLY A 6 0.17 23.85 -2.60
N ASP A 7 -0.78 24.72 -2.25
CA ASP A 7 -1.61 24.56 -1.03
C ASP A 7 -2.72 23.50 -1.21
N LYS A 8 -3.22 23.32 -2.43
CA LYS A 8 -4.32 22.38 -2.71
C LYS A 8 -3.90 20.91 -2.61
N ALA A 9 -2.63 20.59 -2.85
CA ALA A 9 -2.09 19.24 -2.69
C ALA A 9 -1.90 18.86 -1.21
N ARG A 10 -1.84 19.85 -0.29
CA ARG A 10 -1.65 19.61 1.16
C ARG A 10 -2.92 19.18 1.91
N ASN A 11 -4.10 19.33 1.29
CA ASN A 11 -5.40 19.07 1.92
C ASN A 11 -6.08 17.81 1.38
N ILE A 12 -5.38 16.69 1.33
CA ILE A 12 -6.01 15.39 1.03
C ILE A 12 -6.45 14.77 2.34
N GLY A 13 -7.74 14.89 2.65
CA GLY A 13 -8.37 14.21 3.79
C GLY A 13 -8.94 12.83 3.45
N PRO A 14 -9.44 12.07 4.44
CA PRO A 14 -9.99 10.71 4.29
C PRO A 14 -11.08 10.58 3.22
N TYR A 15 -11.90 11.63 3.08
CA TYR A 15 -13.03 11.69 2.17
C TYR A 15 -12.67 12.20 0.77
N SER A 16 -11.38 12.43 0.49
CA SER A 16 -10.94 12.89 -0.82
C SER A 16 -11.23 11.86 -1.90
N ARG A 17 -11.56 12.35 -3.10
CA ARG A 17 -11.85 11.51 -4.26
C ARG A 17 -10.58 10.79 -4.74
N PRO A 18 -10.67 9.58 -5.33
CA PRO A 18 -9.50 8.90 -5.87
C PRO A 18 -8.73 9.72 -6.92
N ALA A 19 -9.44 10.47 -7.77
CA ALA A 19 -8.81 11.34 -8.77
C ALA A 19 -7.97 12.48 -8.15
N SER A 20 -8.29 12.95 -6.95
CA SER A 20 -7.45 13.92 -6.22
C SER A 20 -6.18 13.28 -5.65
N LEU A 21 -6.16 11.96 -5.43
CA LEU A 21 -4.95 11.23 -5.00
C LEU A 21 -3.93 11.13 -6.13
N GLY A 22 -4.36 11.14 -7.40
CA GLY A 22 -3.45 11.19 -8.56
C GLY A 22 -2.61 12.47 -8.64
N LYS A 23 -2.92 13.49 -7.82
CA LYS A 23 -2.16 14.75 -7.71
C LYS A 23 -1.15 14.74 -6.55
N LEU A 24 -1.00 13.62 -5.84
CA LEU A 24 0.01 13.46 -4.80
C LEU A 24 1.40 13.50 -5.44
N ASP A 25 2.06 14.67 -5.36
CA ASP A 25 3.50 14.77 -5.59
C ASP A 25 4.22 13.82 -4.61
N GLY A 26 5.20 13.06 -5.08
CA GLY A 26 5.92 12.01 -4.34
C GLY A 26 6.70 12.50 -3.11
N ARG A 27 6.53 13.76 -2.73
CA ARG A 27 7.16 14.48 -1.62
C ARG A 27 6.28 14.60 -0.37
N THR A 28 4.96 14.35 -0.46
CA THR A 28 4.10 14.39 0.74
C THR A 28 4.19 13.08 1.54
N ARG A 29 3.83 13.13 2.83
CA ARG A 29 3.82 11.94 3.71
C ARG A 29 2.81 10.89 3.22
N GLU A 30 1.68 11.35 2.71
CA GLU A 30 0.63 10.52 2.12
C GLU A 30 1.13 9.81 0.86
N ALA A 31 1.82 10.54 -0.03
CA ALA A 31 2.42 9.97 -1.24
C ALA A 31 3.50 8.95 -0.89
N ALA A 32 4.31 9.23 0.13
CA ALA A 32 5.32 8.33 0.64
C ALA A 32 4.72 7.04 1.21
N LEU A 33 3.64 7.13 1.99
CA LEU A 33 2.91 5.96 2.51
C LEU A 33 2.37 5.11 1.36
N MET A 34 1.67 5.71 0.41
CA MET A 34 1.11 4.96 -0.72
C MET A 34 2.22 4.29 -1.56
N ARG A 35 3.34 4.99 -1.82
CA ARG A 35 4.50 4.41 -2.52
C ARG A 35 5.10 3.23 -1.75
N ARG A 36 5.23 3.36 -0.42
CA ARG A 36 5.71 2.28 0.44
C ARG A 36 4.81 1.06 0.38
N VAL A 37 3.49 1.24 0.56
CA VAL A 37 2.52 0.12 0.50
C VAL A 37 2.55 -0.56 -0.87
N ARG A 38 2.64 0.21 -1.97
CA ARG A 38 2.78 -0.36 -3.32
C ARG A 38 4.05 -1.21 -3.43
N ALA A 39 5.19 -0.69 -2.98
CA ALA A 39 6.47 -1.40 -3.04
C ALA A 39 6.44 -2.69 -2.22
N GLU A 40 5.98 -2.62 -0.96
CA GLU A 40 5.90 -3.78 -0.07
C GLU A 40 4.98 -4.87 -0.63
N LEU A 41 3.78 -4.51 -1.13
CA LEU A 41 2.86 -5.49 -1.69
C LEU A 41 3.29 -6.02 -3.06
N THR A 42 4.04 -5.23 -3.83
CA THR A 42 4.65 -5.68 -5.09
C THR A 42 5.76 -6.69 -4.81
N ASP A 43 6.62 -6.44 -3.82
CA ASP A 43 7.65 -7.39 -3.39
C ASP A 43 7.01 -8.67 -2.82
N HIS A 44 5.94 -8.53 -2.02
CA HIS A 44 5.19 -9.66 -1.46
C HIS A 44 4.69 -10.64 -2.53
N VAL A 45 4.25 -10.16 -3.69
CA VAL A 45 3.80 -11.01 -4.79
C VAL A 45 4.92 -11.42 -5.76
N GLY A 46 6.20 -11.25 -5.37
CA GLY A 46 7.37 -11.66 -6.13
C GLY A 46 7.87 -10.63 -7.15
N GLY A 47 7.50 -9.36 -7.01
CA GLY A 47 8.01 -8.24 -7.82
C GLY A 47 7.38 -8.09 -9.22
N SER A 48 6.67 -9.11 -9.71
CA SER A 48 6.02 -9.11 -11.04
C SER A 48 4.51 -9.37 -10.93
N PRO A 49 3.73 -8.40 -10.39
CA PRO A 49 2.30 -8.60 -10.15
C PRO A 49 1.55 -8.79 -11.46
N THR A 50 0.64 -9.76 -11.49
CA THR A 50 -0.38 -9.93 -12.53
C THR A 50 -1.33 -8.73 -12.59
N ALA A 51 -2.12 -8.61 -13.65
CA ALA A 51 -3.07 -7.50 -13.78
C ALA A 51 -4.06 -7.39 -12.58
N PRO A 52 -4.68 -8.48 -12.09
CA PRO A 52 -5.51 -8.43 -10.89
C PRO A 52 -4.75 -8.01 -9.64
N GLN A 53 -3.53 -8.52 -9.44
CA GLN A 53 -2.69 -8.15 -8.30
C GLN A 53 -2.34 -6.66 -8.32
N ARG A 54 -2.02 -6.08 -9.49
CA ARG A 54 -1.77 -4.63 -9.62
C ARG A 54 -2.98 -3.80 -9.19
N LEU A 55 -4.19 -4.21 -9.57
CA LEU A 55 -5.42 -3.54 -9.17
C LEU A 55 -5.68 -3.63 -7.66
N LEU A 56 -5.41 -4.80 -7.06
CA LEU A 56 -5.51 -5.01 -5.62
C LEU A 56 -4.48 -4.17 -4.86
N ILE A 57 -3.22 -4.13 -5.32
CA ILE A 57 -2.14 -3.33 -4.73
C ILE A 57 -2.51 -1.83 -4.74
N GLU A 58 -2.99 -1.31 -5.87
CA GLU A 58 -3.40 0.09 -5.95
C GLU A 58 -4.58 0.38 -5.01
N ARG A 59 -5.56 -0.53 -4.95
CA ARG A 59 -6.69 -0.41 -4.03
C ARG A 59 -6.24 -0.44 -2.57
N ALA A 60 -5.32 -1.32 -2.23
CA ALA A 60 -4.73 -1.43 -0.90
C ALA A 60 -4.00 -0.14 -0.49
N ALA A 61 -3.22 0.46 -1.39
CA ALA A 61 -2.52 1.72 -1.12
C ALA A 61 -3.49 2.87 -0.78
N ILE A 62 -4.62 2.98 -1.49
CA ILE A 62 -5.65 3.97 -1.21
C ILE A 62 -6.33 3.71 0.15
N LEU A 63 -6.67 2.46 0.44
CA LEU A 63 -7.34 2.08 1.69
C LEU A 63 -6.41 2.28 2.90
N ALA A 64 -5.13 1.89 2.77
CA ALA A 64 -4.12 2.11 3.80
C ALA A 64 -3.96 3.59 4.15
N LEU A 65 -3.93 4.48 3.14
CA LEU A 65 -3.89 5.92 3.38
C LEU A 65 -5.12 6.40 4.16
N ARG A 66 -6.32 5.96 3.78
CA ARG A 66 -7.56 6.35 4.46
C ARG A 66 -7.62 5.88 5.91
N CYS A 67 -7.22 4.64 6.17
CA CYS A 67 -7.09 4.12 7.54
C CYS A 67 -6.11 4.97 8.34
N ALA A 68 -4.90 5.20 7.82
CA ALA A 68 -3.89 6.01 8.50
C ALA A 68 -4.35 7.44 8.82
N GLN A 69 -5.18 8.05 7.97
CA GLN A 69 -5.72 9.38 8.22
C GLN A 69 -6.76 9.41 9.34
N ILE A 70 -7.62 8.39 9.45
CA ILE A 70 -8.53 8.27 10.59
C ILE A 70 -7.75 7.91 11.86
N ASP A 71 -6.78 7.00 11.78
CA ASP A 71 -5.93 6.64 12.92
C ASP A 71 -5.18 7.85 13.45
N ALA A 72 -4.65 8.71 12.57
CA ALA A 72 -4.02 9.97 12.97
C ALA A 72 -4.99 10.94 13.65
N ALA A 73 -6.28 10.95 13.27
CA ALA A 73 -7.29 11.76 13.95
C ALA A 73 -7.59 11.21 15.35
N ILE A 74 -7.68 9.88 15.51
CA ILE A 74 -7.85 9.21 16.81
C ILE A 74 -6.67 9.51 17.72
N LEU A 75 -5.43 9.35 17.23
CA LEU A 75 -4.21 9.60 17.99
C LEU A 75 -4.02 11.08 18.35
N ALA A 76 -4.63 11.98 17.59
CA ALA A 76 -4.66 13.41 17.89
C ALA A 76 -5.83 13.82 18.82
N ASP A 77 -6.51 12.85 19.42
CA ASP A 77 -7.66 13.03 20.32
C ASP A 77 -8.80 13.86 19.69
N LYS A 78 -8.97 13.75 18.37
CA LYS A 78 -10.08 14.41 17.67
C LYS A 78 -11.37 13.63 17.87
N ALA A 79 -12.44 14.35 18.20
CA ALA A 79 -13.78 13.77 18.26
C ALA A 79 -14.19 13.23 16.88
N LEU A 80 -14.42 11.91 16.80
CA LEU A 80 -14.95 11.26 15.60
C LEU A 80 -16.48 11.27 15.63
N SER A 81 -17.08 11.62 14.50
CA SER A 81 -18.51 11.49 14.30
C SER A 81 -18.92 10.02 14.06
N LEU A 82 -20.22 9.74 14.14
CA LEU A 82 -20.78 8.44 13.72
C LEU A 82 -20.43 8.12 12.26
N HIS A 83 -20.40 9.14 11.40
CA HIS A 83 -20.03 9.00 10.00
C HIS A 83 -18.57 8.56 9.84
N ASP A 84 -17.65 9.16 10.61
CA ASP A 84 -16.23 8.77 10.62
C ASP A 84 -16.05 7.33 11.07
N ASN A 85 -16.73 6.91 12.14
CA ASN A 85 -16.66 5.54 12.65
C ASN A 85 -17.15 4.50 11.64
N ASN A 86 -18.28 4.77 10.97
CA ASN A 86 -18.81 3.87 9.94
C ASN A 86 -17.83 3.74 8.76
N HIS A 87 -17.20 4.84 8.34
CA HIS A 87 -16.18 4.83 7.29
C HIS A 87 -14.92 4.10 7.72
N ALA A 88 -14.45 4.31 8.95
CA ALA A 88 -13.30 3.63 9.52
C ALA A 88 -13.50 2.11 9.48
N ILE A 89 -14.64 1.62 9.99
CA ILE A 89 -14.99 0.20 9.98
C ILE A 89 -15.03 -0.34 8.55
N ALA A 90 -15.69 0.37 7.64
CA ALA A 90 -15.79 -0.06 6.24
C ALA A 90 -14.43 -0.14 5.55
N TRP A 91 -13.56 0.85 5.74
CA TRP A 91 -12.23 0.87 5.12
C TRP A 91 -11.29 -0.18 5.70
N HIS A 92 -11.25 -0.37 7.02
CA HIS A 92 -10.46 -1.43 7.65
C HIS A 92 -10.88 -2.82 7.15
N ASN A 93 -12.19 -3.05 7.07
CA ASN A 93 -12.76 -4.29 6.58
C ASN A 93 -12.48 -4.53 5.09
N ALA A 94 -12.54 -3.48 4.27
CA ALA A 94 -12.17 -3.57 2.85
C ALA A 94 -10.67 -3.83 2.69
N TYR A 95 -9.83 -3.11 3.46
CA TYR A 95 -8.37 -3.24 3.42
C TYR A 95 -7.94 -4.67 3.76
N ARG A 96 -8.45 -5.22 4.87
CA ARG A 96 -8.21 -6.62 5.27
C ARG A 96 -8.55 -7.60 4.15
N ARG A 97 -9.69 -7.43 3.47
CA ARG A 97 -10.09 -8.32 2.37
C ARG A 97 -9.19 -8.17 1.15
N THR A 98 -8.78 -6.94 0.82
CA THR A 98 -7.88 -6.67 -0.30
C THR A 98 -6.52 -7.31 -0.09
N ILE A 99 -5.91 -7.15 1.10
CA ILE A 99 -4.60 -7.76 1.38
C ILE A 99 -4.71 -9.29 1.51
N ALA A 100 -5.80 -9.82 2.07
CA ALA A 100 -6.01 -11.27 2.15
C ALA A 100 -6.13 -11.91 0.76
N ALA A 101 -6.70 -11.21 -0.22
CA ALA A 101 -6.79 -11.68 -1.60
C ALA A 101 -5.42 -11.78 -2.31
N LEU A 102 -4.36 -11.15 -1.78
CA LEU A 102 -2.99 -11.31 -2.27
C LEU A 102 -2.29 -12.55 -1.69
N GLY A 103 -2.89 -13.21 -0.70
CA GLY A 103 -2.34 -14.38 -0.03
C GLY A 103 -1.45 -14.03 1.17
N PRO A 104 -1.43 -14.85 2.23
CA PRO A 104 -0.64 -14.59 3.45
C PRO A 104 0.85 -14.87 3.27
N GLU A 105 1.21 -15.75 2.33
CA GLU A 105 2.59 -16.17 2.08
C GLU A 105 3.10 -15.57 0.77
N PRO A 106 4.34 -15.05 0.73
CA PRO A 106 4.95 -14.66 -0.52
C PRO A 106 5.23 -15.89 -1.38
N PRO A 107 5.24 -15.77 -2.73
CA PRO A 107 5.60 -16.88 -3.58
C PRO A 107 7.05 -17.32 -3.30
N PRO A 108 7.39 -18.59 -3.54
CA PRO A 108 8.76 -19.07 -3.41
C PRO A 108 9.72 -18.17 -4.19
N ARG A 109 10.66 -17.55 -3.48
CA ARG A 109 11.69 -16.72 -4.13
C ARG A 109 12.68 -17.64 -4.86
N PRO A 110 13.03 -17.37 -6.12
CA PRO A 110 14.08 -18.13 -6.78
C PRO A 110 15.40 -18.04 -5.98
N PRO A 111 16.24 -19.09 -6.03
CA PRO A 111 17.53 -19.09 -5.33
C PRO A 111 18.37 -17.86 -5.69
N SER A 112 19.05 -17.28 -4.71
CA SER A 112 19.95 -16.13 -4.90
C SER A 112 21.12 -16.45 -5.83
N ASP A 113 21.54 -17.71 -5.91
CA ASP A 113 22.46 -18.22 -6.92
C ASP A 113 21.82 -19.42 -7.65
N PRO A 114 21.26 -19.20 -8.86
CA PRO A 114 20.68 -20.27 -9.68
C PRO A 114 21.71 -21.35 -10.04
N LEU A 115 22.98 -21.00 -10.21
CA LEU A 115 24.04 -21.95 -10.55
C LEU A 115 24.44 -22.80 -9.34
N ALA A 116 24.50 -22.22 -8.14
CA ALA A 116 24.68 -23.01 -6.92
C ALA A 116 23.51 -23.99 -6.69
N ALA A 117 22.28 -23.57 -6.98
CA ALA A 117 21.12 -24.46 -6.87
C ALA A 117 21.20 -25.62 -7.87
N ILE A 118 21.63 -25.37 -9.10
CA ILE A 118 21.87 -26.41 -10.12
C ILE A 118 23.00 -27.35 -9.69
N ARG A 119 24.13 -26.83 -9.19
CA ARG A 119 25.26 -27.63 -8.68
C ARG A 119 24.86 -28.54 -7.52
N ALA A 120 24.07 -28.02 -6.58
CA ALA A 120 23.54 -28.79 -5.45
C ALA A 120 22.61 -29.91 -5.90
N LEU A 121 21.75 -29.66 -6.91
CA LEU A 121 20.91 -30.70 -7.54
C LEU A 121 21.74 -31.72 -8.33
N ALA A 122 22.86 -31.31 -8.92
CA ALA A 122 23.78 -32.18 -9.64
C ALA A 122 24.70 -33.02 -8.72
N GLY A 123 24.64 -32.82 -7.40
CA GLY A 123 25.45 -33.57 -6.43
C GLY A 123 26.93 -33.15 -6.38
N GLU A 124 27.31 -32.05 -7.04
CA GLU A 124 28.66 -31.51 -6.99
C GLU A 124 28.85 -30.77 -5.65
N LYS A 125 29.60 -31.38 -4.72
CA LYS A 125 30.06 -30.66 -3.53
C LYS A 125 31.04 -29.59 -3.97
N ALA A 126 30.81 -28.36 -3.51
CA ALA A 126 31.79 -27.28 -3.63
C ALA A 126 33.10 -27.73 -2.96
N ALA A 127 34.16 -27.79 -3.77
CA ALA A 127 35.54 -28.00 -3.31
C ALA A 127 36.09 -26.72 -2.69
#